data_AF-A0A1S8BG14-F1
#
_entry.id   AF-A0A1S8BG14-F1
#
_cell.length_a   1.000
_cell.length_b   1.000
_cell.length_c   1.000
_cell.angle_alpha   90.00
_cell.angle_beta   90.00
_cell.angle_gamma   90.00
#
_symmetry.space_group_name_H-M   'P 1'
#
loop_
_entity.id
_entity.type
_entity.pdbx_description
1 polymer ?
#
loop_
_entity_poly.entity_id
_entity_poly.type
_entity_poly.pdbx_seq_one_letter_code
_entity_poly.pdbx_strand_id
1 'polypeptide(L)'
;MVMSVGWNPFYKNSVRSVEVHIMHDFRGRDFYGSRLNLVILGFIRPEFDYVSKESLIDDIRTDIEVAAKSLERPAYAEVKRDPFLVDFPKDDEGRSLKDDVAS
;
A
#
# COMPACT_ATOMS: atom_id res chain seq x y z
N MET A 1 3.26 3.59 3.97
CA MET A 1 3.34 2.95 2.64
C MET A 1 3.12 4.01 1.58
N VAL A 2 3.49 3.73 0.33
CA VAL A 2 2.96 4.41 -0.86
C VAL A 2 2.24 3.38 -1.72
N MET A 3 1.26 3.82 -2.51
CA MET A 3 0.43 2.94 -3.32
C MET A 3 0.25 3.52 -4.72
N SER A 4 0.58 2.74 -5.73
CA SER A 4 0.26 3.02 -7.13
C SER A 4 -1.07 2.37 -7.49
N VAL A 5 -1.94 3.13 -8.15
CA VAL A 5 -3.21 2.64 -8.70
C VAL A 5 -3.22 2.96 -10.18
N GLY A 6 -3.11 1.92 -11.01
CA GLY A 6 -2.96 2.06 -12.45
C GLY A 6 -3.94 1.19 -13.22
N TRP A 7 -3.82 1.19 -14.54
CA TRP A 7 -4.54 0.26 -15.41
C TRP A 7 -3.60 -0.85 -15.87
N ASN A 8 -4.07 -2.09 -15.87
CA ASN A 8 -3.28 -3.20 -16.40
C ASN A 8 -3.35 -3.23 -17.94
N PRO A 9 -2.25 -3.01 -18.68
CA PRO A 9 -2.25 -2.94 -20.14
C PRO A 9 -2.43 -4.31 -20.82
N PHE A 10 -2.26 -5.43 -20.10
CA PHE A 10 -2.29 -6.78 -20.67
C PHE A 10 -3.71 -7.35 -20.81
N TYR A 11 -4.65 -6.87 -20.01
CA TYR A 11 -6.05 -7.28 -20.09
C TYR A 11 -6.83 -6.18 -20.80
N LYS A 12 -7.32 -6.46 -22.02
CA LYS A 12 -8.12 -5.55 -22.86
C LYS A 12 -9.49 -5.17 -22.25
N ASN A 13 -9.60 -4.92 -20.93
CA ASN A 13 -10.68 -4.15 -20.27
C ASN A 13 -10.45 -3.93 -18.74
N SER A 14 -10.59 -2.66 -18.35
CA SER A 14 -11.22 -2.07 -17.15
C SER A 14 -10.93 -2.52 -15.70
N VAL A 15 -9.88 -3.29 -15.39
CA VAL A 15 -9.51 -3.55 -13.99
C VAL A 15 -8.31 -2.71 -13.58
N ARG A 16 -8.47 -1.94 -12.50
CA ARG A 16 -7.36 -1.19 -11.91
C ARG A 16 -6.41 -2.15 -11.19
N SER A 17 -5.11 -2.03 -11.44
CA SER A 17 -4.08 -2.65 -10.61
C SER A 17 -3.82 -1.77 -9.39
N VAL A 18 -3.47 -2.43 -8.28
CA VAL A 18 -3.05 -1.75 -7.05
C VAL A 18 -1.73 -2.38 -6.62
N GLU A 19 -0.71 -1.56 -6.46
CA GLU A 19 0.62 -1.97 -6.03
C GLU A 19 1.04 -1.15 -4.82
N VAL A 20 1.49 -1.81 -3.75
CA VAL A 20 1.78 -1.15 -2.47
C VAL A 20 3.24 -1.36 -2.12
N HIS A 21 3.95 -0.27 -1.84
CA HIS A 21 5.28 -0.30 -1.25
C HIS A 21 5.19 0.05 0.24
N ILE A 22 5.37 -0.95 1.09
CA ILE A 22 5.44 -0.76 2.54
C ILE A 22 6.82 -0.20 2.87
N MET A 23 6.86 0.97 3.51
CA MET A 23 8.09 1.67 3.93
C MET A 23 8.69 1.01 5.18
N HIS A 24 9.02 -0.28 5.08
CA HIS A 24 9.62 -1.10 6.13
C HIS A 24 10.56 -2.12 5.51
N ASP A 25 11.75 -2.29 6.08
CA ASP A 25 12.70 -3.31 5.66
C ASP A 25 12.35 -4.67 6.28
N PHE A 26 11.86 -5.60 5.45
CA PHE A 26 11.52 -6.97 5.83
C PHE A 26 12.72 -7.92 5.86
N ARG A 27 13.95 -7.43 5.58
CA ARG A 27 15.21 -8.20 5.56
C ARG A 27 15.17 -9.39 4.60
N GLY A 28 14.59 -9.17 3.42
CA GLY A 28 14.47 -10.20 2.37
C GLY A 28 13.46 -11.30 2.65
N ARG A 29 12.57 -11.13 3.65
CA ARG A 29 11.45 -12.05 3.85
C ARG A 29 10.23 -11.60 3.05
N ASP A 30 9.76 -12.50 2.20
CA ASP A 30 8.51 -12.33 1.48
C ASP A 30 7.31 -12.68 2.37
N PHE A 31 6.14 -12.16 1.99
CA PHE A 31 4.87 -12.37 2.68
C PHE A 31 3.74 -12.70 1.68
N TYR A 32 4.06 -13.37 0.58
CA TYR A 32 3.05 -13.88 -0.36
C TYR A 32 1.99 -14.72 0.35
N GLY A 33 0.75 -14.61 -0.10
CA GLY A 33 -0.42 -15.22 0.54
C GLY A 33 -0.95 -14.45 1.76
N SER A 34 -0.12 -13.65 2.43
CA SER A 34 -0.55 -12.89 3.62
C SER A 34 -1.63 -11.87 3.28
N ARG A 35 -2.58 -11.67 4.19
CA ARG A 35 -3.55 -10.57 4.11
C ARG A 35 -2.89 -9.25 4.50
N LEU A 36 -3.34 -8.16 3.90
CA LEU A 36 -2.87 -6.80 4.16
C LEU A 36 -4.07 -5.90 4.47
N ASN A 37 -4.05 -5.22 5.62
CA ASN A 37 -4.96 -4.12 5.92
C ASN A 37 -4.28 -2.80 5.58
N LEU A 38 -4.98 -1.93 4.84
CA LEU A 38 -4.44 -0.68 4.33
C LEU A 38 -5.45 0.44 4.53
N VAL A 39 -4.97 1.62 4.94
CA VAL A 39 -5.77 2.84 5.00
C VAL A 39 -5.10 3.89 4.11
N ILE A 40 -5.87 4.44 3.16
CA ILE A 40 -5.41 5.45 2.22
C ILE A 40 -5.79 6.82 2.76
N LEU A 41 -4.80 7.66 3.04
CA LEU A 41 -5.00 8.95 3.73
C LEU A 41 -4.80 10.17 2.84
N GLY A 42 -4.23 10.00 1.66
CA GLY A 42 -3.94 11.13 0.78
C GLY A 42 -3.57 10.71 -0.62
N PHE A 43 -3.60 11.68 -1.52
CA PHE A 43 -3.17 11.57 -2.90
C PHE A 43 -1.88 12.38 -3.07
N ILE A 44 -0.87 11.78 -3.71
CA ILE A 44 0.42 12.44 -3.95
C ILE A 44 0.40 13.13 -5.32
N ARG A 45 0.16 12.36 -6.38
CA ARG A 45 0.19 12.83 -7.78
C ARG A 45 -0.49 11.82 -8.72
N PRO A 46 -0.86 12.23 -9.95
CA PRO A 46 -1.30 11.30 -10.99
C PRO A 46 -0.12 10.47 -11.54
N GLU A 47 -0.45 9.46 -12.36
CA GLU A 47 0.52 8.68 -13.12
C GLU A 47 1.26 9.57 -14.14
N PHE A 48 2.56 9.34 -14.30
CA PHE A 48 3.41 10.06 -15.25
C PHE A 48 4.02 9.09 -16.24
N ASP A 49 4.20 9.56 -17.48
CA ASP A 49 4.99 8.86 -18.48
C ASP A 49 6.48 9.14 -18.25
N TYR A 50 7.29 8.07 -18.26
CA TYR A 50 8.72 8.19 -18.04
C TYR A 50 9.50 7.86 -19.30
N VAL A 51 10.42 8.75 -19.64
CA VAL A 51 11.36 8.56 -20.75
C VAL A 51 12.63 7.81 -20.33
N SER A 52 12.85 7.63 -19.02
CA SER A 52 14.00 6.91 -18.47
C SER A 52 13.64 6.14 -17.20
N LYS A 53 14.42 5.09 -16.89
CA LYS A 53 14.28 4.33 -15.65
C LYS A 53 14.66 5.17 -14.43
N GLU A 54 15.65 6.03 -14.59
CA GLU A 54 16.19 6.89 -13.55
C GLU A 54 15.14 7.90 -13.09
N SER A 55 14.44 8.55 -14.03
CA SER A 55 13.32 9.45 -13.69
C SER A 55 12.20 8.75 -12.93
N LEU A 56 11.89 7.49 -13.27
CA LEU A 56 10.90 6.71 -12.54
C LEU A 56 11.35 6.44 -11.10
N ILE A 57 12.61 6.04 -10.92
CA ILE A 57 13.18 5.76 -9.59
C ILE A 57 13.16 7.02 -8.72
N ASP A 58 13.54 8.16 -9.28
CA ASP A 58 13.63 9.42 -8.54
C ASP A 58 12.25 9.94 -8.11
N ASP A 59 11.24 9.80 -8.96
CA ASP A 59 9.86 10.12 -8.58
C ASP A 59 9.31 9.16 -7.52
N ILE A 60 9.60 7.86 -7.61
CA ILE A 60 9.21 6.90 -6.55
C ILE A 60 9.86 7.26 -5.22
N ARG A 61 11.15 7.63 -5.21
CA ARG A 61 11.85 8.09 -3.99
C ARG A 61 11.20 9.35 -3.43
N THR A 62 10.85 10.28 -4.30
CA THR A 62 10.14 11.51 -3.91
C THR A 62 8.79 11.19 -3.29
N ASP A 63 8.01 10.27 -3.87
CA ASP A 63 6.71 9.84 -3.35
C ASP A 63 6.86 9.24 -1.93
N ILE A 64 7.90 8.42 -1.71
CA ILE A 64 8.23 7.85 -0.40
C ILE A 64 8.54 8.94 0.63
N GLU A 65 9.38 9.92 0.27
CA GLU A 65 9.71 11.03 1.16
C GLU A 65 8.50 11.90 1.49
N VAL A 66 7.68 12.22 0.49
CA VAL A 66 6.45 13.00 0.66
C VAL A 66 5.49 12.26 1.59
N ALA A 67 5.30 10.95 1.39
CA ALA A 67 4.45 10.14 2.26
C ALA A 67 4.99 10.09 3.70
N ALA A 68 6.29 9.87 3.88
CA ALA A 68 6.92 9.84 5.20
C ALA A 68 6.68 11.15 5.96
N LYS A 69 7.04 12.29 5.37
CA LYS A 69 6.85 13.63 5.96
C LYS A 69 5.36 13.95 6.20
N SER A 70 4.49 13.56 5.26
CA SER A 70 3.05 13.84 5.37
C SER A 70 2.39 13.08 6.51
N LEU A 71 2.82 11.83 6.77
CA LEU A 71 2.28 10.95 7.80
C LEU A 71 2.75 11.32 9.22
N GLU A 72 3.77 12.17 9.36
CA GLU A 72 4.23 12.71 10.65
C GLU A 72 3.25 13.74 11.25
N ARG A 73 2.36 14.31 10.44
CA ARG A 73 1.37 15.29 10.92
C ARG A 73 0.38 14.62 11.89
N PRO A 74 -0.01 15.27 13.02
CA PRO A 74 -0.79 14.63 14.08
C PRO A 74 -2.06 13.89 13.60
N ALA A 75 -2.87 14.54 12.77
CA ALA A 75 -4.12 13.95 12.25
C ALA A 75 -3.90 12.67 11.42
N TYR A 76 -2.74 12.52 10.77
CA TYR A 76 -2.39 11.32 10.01
C TYR A 76 -1.73 10.28 10.92
N ALA A 77 -0.87 10.72 11.83
CA ALA A 77 -0.12 9.85 12.74
C ALA A 77 -1.03 9.06 13.68
N GLU A 78 -2.16 9.65 14.11
CA GLU A 78 -3.15 8.99 14.95
C GLU A 78 -3.74 7.73 14.30
N VAL A 79 -3.93 7.73 12.97
CA VAL A 79 -4.48 6.59 12.23
C VAL A 79 -3.60 5.35 12.31
N LYS A 80 -2.29 5.49 12.59
CA LYS A 80 -1.39 4.33 12.76
C LYS A 80 -1.86 3.35 13.84
N ARG A 81 -2.66 3.83 14.80
CA ARG A 81 -3.23 3.03 15.90
C ARG A 81 -4.66 2.59 15.65
N ASP A 82 -5.19 2.79 14.45
CA ASP A 82 -6.53 2.36 14.09
C ASP A 82 -6.67 0.84 14.32
N PRO A 83 -7.72 0.38 15.03
CA PRO A 83 -7.97 -1.05 15.29
C PRO A 83 -7.91 -1.91 14.02
N PHE A 84 -8.37 -1.41 12.88
CA PHE A 84 -8.33 -2.12 11.60
C PHE A 84 -6.91 -2.38 11.10
N LEU A 85 -5.94 -1.54 11.45
CA LEU A 85 -4.54 -1.72 11.03
C LEU A 85 -3.73 -2.63 11.97
N VAL A 86 -4.18 -2.79 13.21
CA VAL A 86 -3.47 -3.60 14.22
C VAL A 86 -4.03 -5.01 14.37
N ASP A 87 -5.28 -5.24 13.93
CA ASP A 87 -5.90 -6.56 13.93
C ASP A 87 -6.77 -6.75 12.67
N PHE A 88 -7.04 -8.01 12.32
CA PHE A 88 -8.01 -8.28 11.26
C PHE A 88 -9.40 -8.39 11.87
N PRO A 89 -10.43 -7.84 11.20
CA PRO A 89 -11.81 -8.04 11.63
C PRO A 89 -12.12 -9.53 11.77
N LYS A 90 -12.99 -9.86 12.72
CA LYS A 90 -13.60 -11.18 12.79
C LYS A 90 -14.82 -11.22 11.88
N ASP A 91 -15.11 -12.36 11.29
CA ASP A 91 -16.38 -12.56 10.61
C ASP A 91 -17.55 -12.64 11.62
N ASP A 92 -18.79 -12.74 11.11
CA ASP A 92 -20.00 -12.81 11.92
C ASP A 92 -20.04 -14.06 12.85
N GLU A 93 -19.18 -15.05 12.59
CA GLU A 93 -19.02 -16.28 13.37
C GLU A 93 -17.85 -16.19 14.37
N GLY A 94 -17.19 -15.03 14.45
CA GLY A 94 -16.08 -14.78 15.38
C GLY A 94 -14.74 -15.37 14.95
N ARG A 95 -14.63 -15.91 13.73
CA ARG A 95 -13.38 -16.40 13.16
C ARG A 95 -12.51 -15.23 12.73
N SER A 96 -11.22 -15.33 13.03
CA SER A 96 -10.27 -14.33 12.60
C SER A 96 -10.03 -14.45 11.10
N LEU A 97 -10.20 -13.36 10.37
CA LEU A 97 -9.78 -13.28 8.98
C LEU A 97 -8.26 -13.53 8.81
N LYS A 98 -7.45 -13.61 9.89
CA LYS A 98 -6.04 -14.05 9.78
C LYS A 98 -5.90 -15.52 9.33
N ASP A 99 -6.90 -16.35 9.59
CA ASP A 99 -6.76 -17.82 9.52
C ASP A 99 -7.17 -18.40 8.14
N ASP A 100 -7.76 -17.58 7.28
CA ASP A 100 -8.24 -17.97 5.93
C ASP A 100 -7.15 -17.92 4.85
N VAL A 101 -5.89 -17.68 5.22
CA VAL A 101 -4.79 -17.68 4.27
C VAL A 101 -4.42 -19.13 4.00
N ALA A 102 -4.77 -19.64 2.81
CA ALA A 102 -4.38 -20.97 2.36
C ALA A 102 -2.85 -21.13 2.51
N SER A 103 -2.46 -22.17 3.25
CA SER A 103 -1.08 -22.62 3.46
C SER A 103 -0.34 -22.91 2.17
#